data_AF-A0A9Y6MCA6-F1
#
_entry.id   AF-A0A9Y6MCA6-F1
#
_cell.length_a   1.000
_cell.length_b   1.000
_cell.length_c   1.000
_cell.angle_alpha   90.00
_cell.angle_beta   90.00
_cell.angle_gamma   90.00
#
_symmetry.space_group_name_H-M   'P 1'
#
loop_
_entity.id
_entity.type
_entity.pdbx_description
1 polymer ?
#
loop_
_entity_poly.entity_id
_entity_poly.type
_entity_poly.pdbx_seq_one_letter_code
_entity_poly.pdbx_strand_id
1 'polypeptide(L)'
;MAQPAEKAYYRFVVLFFNCLLTFGSYFCFDIPSVLQDQFQGNLTCPNATVINGTVDCVEGLGMTPQQYNLLYAIYAWTNAVVVILAGFLIDKLGNRFGVFLFSFLCRIQDVKLLSVTYWLLVLTIMFFYNGIFPFIADASKFIQDKYSYYSQKEAAYIAGAVYDSSLVLSASVGILIDYVGLRGVFAVACAVLTLPVFGLLAFTFVPPLVSTIWLGVTYSFAAASMWPSIPLVVPQATLGTAMGLATSVQMIGIGISNLVVGQILGTKSSETKIPLWRWQRMMIFMLANTISCIVTSVLLNVVDHRQGGTLNKTTKKSGQEQRDLDREPLTQAEEEPNEQDGDAVQSRSINS
;
A
#
# COMPACT_ATOMS: atom_id res chain seq x y z
N MET A 1 -6.30 12.70 37.77
CA MET A 1 -7.23 11.91 36.94
C MET A 1 -7.88 12.90 35.97
N ALA A 2 -7.91 12.62 34.65
CA ALA A 2 -7.88 13.57 33.51
C ALA A 2 -6.45 14.13 33.27
N GLN A 3 -5.79 13.98 32.11
CA GLN A 3 -6.23 14.25 30.73
C GLN A 3 -5.68 13.23 29.70
N PRO A 4 -6.47 12.25 29.25
CA PRO A 4 -6.19 11.52 28.01
C PRO A 4 -6.60 12.31 26.74
N ALA A 5 -7.51 13.28 26.87
CA ALA A 5 -8.09 14.02 25.74
C ALA A 5 -7.12 15.02 25.07
N GLU A 6 -6.24 15.69 25.83
CA GLU A 6 -5.31 16.69 25.28
C GLU A 6 -4.23 16.03 24.41
N LYS A 7 -3.78 14.82 24.78
CA LYS A 7 -2.91 13.97 23.96
C LYS A 7 -3.63 13.42 22.73
N ALA A 8 -4.93 13.12 22.83
CA ALA A 8 -5.71 12.62 21.70
C ALA A 8 -5.92 13.71 20.64
N TYR A 9 -6.33 14.92 21.04
CA TYR A 9 -6.50 16.04 20.12
C TYR A 9 -5.20 16.36 19.36
N TYR A 10 -4.07 16.45 20.08
CA TYR A 10 -2.77 16.69 19.45
C TYR A 10 -2.40 15.62 18.41
N ARG A 11 -2.69 14.34 18.67
CA ARG A 11 -2.47 13.26 17.71
C ARG A 11 -3.29 13.43 16.43
N PHE A 12 -4.57 13.82 16.55
CA PHE A 12 -5.41 14.07 15.38
C PHE A 12 -4.94 15.29 14.59
N VAL A 13 -4.46 16.34 15.26
CA VAL A 13 -3.87 17.51 14.59
C VAL A 13 -2.62 17.12 13.80
N VAL A 14 -1.70 16.36 14.41
CA VAL A 14 -0.50 15.84 13.72
C VAL A 14 -0.87 14.93 12.55
N LEU A 15 -1.88 14.05 12.73
CA LEU A 15 -2.36 13.18 11.68
C LEU A 15 -2.91 13.99 10.49
N PHE A 16 -3.72 15.02 10.76
CA PHE A 16 -4.27 15.90 9.75
C PHE A 16 -3.19 16.58 8.91
N PHE A 17 -2.17 17.16 9.56
CA PHE A 17 -1.05 17.78 8.83
C PHE A 17 -0.20 16.78 8.07
N ASN A 18 0.01 15.56 8.60
CA ASN A 18 0.68 14.50 7.86
C ASN A 18 -0.10 14.09 6.60
N CYS A 19 -1.43 13.95 6.71
CA CYS A 19 -2.29 13.68 5.55
C CYS A 19 -2.19 14.81 4.51
N LEU A 20 -2.16 16.07 4.94
CA LEU A 20 -2.01 17.22 4.04
C LEU A 20 -0.67 17.23 3.30
N LEU A 21 0.42 16.84 3.97
CA LEU A 21 1.74 16.69 3.34
C LEU A 21 1.74 15.60 2.27
N THR A 22 1.09 14.46 2.53
CA THR A 22 0.98 13.37 1.54
C THR A 22 0.04 13.68 0.39
N PHE A 23 -0.97 14.53 0.60
CA PHE A 23 -1.93 14.91 -0.44
C PHE A 23 -1.22 15.50 -1.67
N GLY A 24 -0.24 16.39 -1.44
CA GLY A 24 0.50 17.02 -2.53
C GLY A 24 1.27 16.02 -3.41
N SER A 25 1.91 15.01 -2.81
CA SER A 25 2.66 14.00 -3.58
C SER A 25 1.75 13.10 -4.41
N TYR A 26 0.61 12.67 -3.84
CA TYR A 26 -0.35 11.84 -4.58
C TYR A 26 -1.05 12.64 -5.68
N PHE A 27 -1.41 13.90 -5.41
CA PHE A 27 -1.97 14.79 -6.42
C PHE A 27 -1.04 14.95 -7.63
N CYS A 28 0.26 15.19 -7.39
CA CYS A 28 1.26 15.29 -8.46
C CYS A 28 1.46 13.97 -9.23
N PHE A 29 1.27 12.82 -8.57
CA PHE A 29 1.37 11.52 -9.21
C PHE A 29 0.17 11.23 -10.14
N ASP A 30 -1.04 11.57 -9.72
CA ASP A 30 -2.26 11.20 -10.45
C ASP A 30 -2.70 12.25 -11.49
N ILE A 31 -2.28 13.53 -11.37
CA ILE A 31 -2.70 14.59 -12.30
C ILE A 31 -2.40 14.32 -13.79
N PRO A 32 -1.30 13.63 -14.19
CA PRO A 32 -1.05 13.39 -15.61
C PRO A 32 -2.12 12.49 -16.26
N SER A 33 -2.81 11.63 -15.48
CA SER A 33 -3.88 10.74 -15.97
C SER A 33 -5.12 11.49 -16.47
N VAL A 34 -5.44 12.61 -15.85
CA VAL A 34 -6.56 13.47 -16.26
C VAL A 34 -6.20 14.21 -17.56
N LEU A 35 -4.92 14.59 -17.69
CA LEU A 35 -4.39 15.36 -18.81
C LEU A 35 -3.84 14.48 -19.94
N GLN A 36 -4.14 13.17 -19.94
CA GLN A 36 -3.55 12.21 -20.87
C GLN A 36 -3.72 12.60 -22.35
N ASP A 37 -4.89 13.09 -22.75
CA ASP A 37 -5.13 13.58 -24.13
C ASP A 37 -4.27 14.81 -24.49
N GLN A 38 -3.92 15.66 -23.52
CA GLN A 38 -3.04 16.82 -23.75
C GLN A 38 -1.56 16.37 -23.87
N PHE A 39 -1.17 15.34 -23.13
CA PHE A 39 0.17 14.76 -23.26
C PHE A 39 0.35 13.99 -24.58
N GLN A 40 -0.66 13.21 -24.97
CA GLN A 40 -0.62 12.34 -26.14
C GLN A 40 -1.21 12.97 -27.42
N GLY A 41 -1.79 14.16 -27.32
CA GLY A 41 -2.35 14.92 -28.46
C GLY A 41 -1.27 15.34 -29.47
N ASN A 42 -1.67 15.71 -30.69
CA ASN A 42 -0.73 16.02 -31.76
C ASN A 42 -0.03 17.38 -31.55
N LEU A 43 1.25 17.49 -31.96
CA LEU A 43 2.04 18.74 -31.85
C LEU A 43 1.40 19.94 -32.56
N THR A 44 0.80 19.67 -33.71
CA THR A 44 0.06 20.65 -34.51
C THR A 44 -1.11 19.92 -35.14
N CYS A 45 -2.19 20.66 -35.41
CA CYS A 45 -3.40 20.18 -36.06
C CYS A 45 -3.49 20.76 -37.48
N PRO A 46 -2.73 20.27 -38.48
CA PRO A 46 -2.53 21.00 -39.73
C PRO A 46 -3.79 20.98 -40.63
N ASN A 47 -4.76 20.09 -40.35
CA ASN A 47 -6.01 19.92 -41.07
C ASN A 47 -7.17 19.62 -40.11
N ALA A 48 -7.28 20.39 -39.04
CA ALA A 48 -8.44 20.36 -38.15
C ALA A 48 -9.73 20.69 -38.93
N THR A 49 -10.55 19.70 -39.24
CA THR A 49 -11.92 19.93 -39.72
C THR A 49 -12.78 20.32 -38.53
N VAL A 50 -13.26 21.56 -38.52
CA VAL A 50 -14.26 22.01 -37.54
C VAL A 50 -15.61 21.44 -37.99
N ILE A 51 -16.04 20.35 -37.36
CA ILE A 51 -17.37 19.79 -37.57
C ILE A 51 -18.21 20.20 -36.35
N ASN A 52 -19.27 20.99 -36.57
CA ASN A 52 -20.17 21.48 -35.50
C ASN A 52 -19.47 22.22 -34.34
N GLY A 53 -18.41 22.98 -34.60
CA GLY A 53 -17.70 23.77 -33.59
C GLY A 53 -16.74 22.97 -32.71
N THR A 54 -16.62 21.66 -32.92
CA THR A 54 -15.61 20.79 -32.30
C THR A 54 -14.51 20.47 -33.31
N VAL A 55 -13.25 20.62 -32.87
CA VAL A 55 -12.06 20.25 -33.64
C VAL A 55 -11.77 18.77 -33.38
N ASP A 56 -11.71 17.95 -34.43
CA ASP A 56 -11.47 16.49 -34.35
C ASP A 56 -10.05 16.10 -33.89
N CYS A 57 -9.21 17.08 -33.55
CA CYS A 57 -7.85 16.85 -33.08
C CYS A 57 -7.58 17.65 -31.81
N VAL A 58 -6.87 17.01 -30.88
CA VAL A 58 -6.42 17.64 -29.64
C VAL A 58 -4.97 18.06 -29.86
N GLU A 59 -4.70 19.37 -29.76
CA GLU A 59 -3.33 19.87 -29.71
C GLU A 59 -2.68 19.43 -28.39
N GLY A 60 -1.45 18.93 -28.45
CA GLY A 60 -0.77 18.33 -27.31
C GLY A 60 0.74 18.18 -27.51
N LEU A 61 1.39 17.54 -26.55
CA LEU A 61 2.85 17.36 -26.53
C LEU A 61 3.37 16.27 -27.50
N GLY A 62 2.49 15.52 -28.17
CA GLY A 62 2.85 14.44 -29.10
C GLY A 62 3.56 13.27 -28.44
N MET A 63 3.36 13.05 -27.14
CA MET A 63 3.96 11.91 -26.46
C MET A 63 3.29 10.61 -26.91
N THR A 64 4.11 9.63 -27.25
CA THR A 64 3.64 8.25 -27.44
C THR A 64 3.19 7.62 -26.11
N PRO A 65 2.32 6.60 -26.12
CA PRO A 65 1.93 5.89 -24.90
C PRO A 65 3.11 5.35 -24.08
N GLN A 66 4.22 5.01 -24.75
CA GLN A 66 5.48 4.59 -24.13
C GLN A 66 6.14 5.72 -23.35
N GLN A 67 6.20 6.93 -23.93
CA GLN A 67 6.79 8.10 -23.29
C GLN A 67 5.95 8.60 -22.12
N TYR A 68 4.62 8.54 -22.27
CA TYR A 68 3.69 8.85 -21.18
C TYR A 68 3.89 7.90 -19.99
N ASN A 69 3.91 6.59 -20.24
CA ASN A 69 4.14 5.59 -19.19
C ASN A 69 5.57 5.63 -18.61
N LEU A 70 6.56 6.07 -19.39
CA LEU A 70 7.92 6.31 -18.91
C LEU A 70 7.96 7.41 -17.84
N LEU A 71 7.09 8.43 -17.90
CA LEU A 71 7.02 9.48 -16.88
C LEU A 71 6.65 8.90 -15.50
N TYR A 72 5.64 8.03 -15.46
CA TYR A 72 5.24 7.33 -14.24
C TYR A 72 6.34 6.38 -13.75
N ALA A 73 7.06 5.74 -14.66
CA ALA A 73 8.20 4.90 -14.31
C ALA A 73 9.32 5.72 -13.65
N ILE A 74 9.70 6.87 -14.23
CA ILE A 74 10.73 7.76 -13.68
C ILE A 74 10.35 8.19 -12.25
N TYR A 75 9.12 8.65 -12.04
CA TYR A 75 8.63 9.02 -10.71
C TYR A 75 8.76 7.87 -9.71
N ALA A 76 8.33 6.67 -10.10
CA ALA A 76 8.39 5.50 -9.25
C ALA A 76 9.83 5.12 -8.89
N TRP A 77 10.76 5.13 -9.86
CA TRP A 77 12.17 4.86 -9.61
C TRP A 77 12.83 5.90 -8.70
N THR A 78 12.51 7.19 -8.87
CA THR A 78 13.00 8.25 -7.99
C THR A 78 12.51 8.03 -6.56
N ASN A 79 11.22 7.75 -6.36
CA ASN A 79 10.68 7.46 -5.03
C ASN A 79 11.24 6.19 -4.42
N ALA A 80 11.48 5.15 -5.23
CA ALA A 80 12.11 3.93 -4.73
C ALA A 80 13.48 4.22 -4.10
N VAL A 81 14.29 5.09 -4.70
CA VAL A 81 15.60 5.47 -4.13
C VAL A 81 15.43 6.37 -2.90
N VAL A 82 14.62 7.42 -3.02
CA VAL A 82 14.45 8.42 -1.95
C VAL A 82 13.87 7.80 -0.69
N VAL A 83 12.90 6.88 -0.79
CA VAL A 83 12.21 6.31 0.37
C VAL A 83 13.10 5.30 1.12
N ILE A 84 13.97 4.55 0.44
CA ILE A 84 15.00 3.74 1.12
C ILE A 84 15.94 4.64 1.93
N LEU A 85 16.41 5.74 1.34
CA LEU A 85 17.31 6.68 2.02
C LEU A 85 16.62 7.38 3.19
N ALA A 86 15.35 7.76 3.04
CA ALA A 86 14.55 8.37 4.09
C ALA A 86 14.29 7.39 5.24
N GLY A 87 13.90 6.15 4.95
CA GLY A 87 13.72 5.09 5.95
C GLY A 87 15.00 4.82 6.74
N PHE A 88 16.15 4.80 6.05
CA PHE A 88 17.46 4.72 6.69
C PHE A 88 17.71 5.92 7.62
N LEU A 89 17.48 7.14 7.11
CA LEU A 89 17.74 8.36 7.86
C LEU A 89 16.86 8.46 9.10
N ILE A 90 15.59 8.06 9.03
CA ILE A 90 14.64 8.06 10.16
C ILE A 90 15.12 7.14 11.28
N ASP A 91 15.54 5.92 10.94
CA ASP A 91 16.09 4.97 11.93
C ASP A 91 17.36 5.52 12.58
N LYS A 92 18.07 6.45 11.93
CA LYS A 92 19.35 6.98 12.39
C LYS A 92 19.24 8.31 13.12
N LEU A 93 18.40 9.25 12.67
CA LEU A 93 18.29 10.58 13.27
C LEU A 93 17.69 10.56 14.68
N GLY A 94 17.11 9.43 15.10
CA GLY A 94 16.73 9.16 16.48
C GLY A 94 17.90 8.86 17.44
N ASN A 95 19.12 8.57 16.94
CA ASN A 95 20.30 8.35 17.79
C ASN A 95 21.58 8.92 17.16
N ARG A 96 22.32 9.75 17.91
CA ARG A 96 23.27 10.77 17.40
C ARG A 96 24.21 10.32 16.25
N PHE A 97 24.52 11.30 15.38
CA PHE A 97 25.29 11.28 14.11
C PHE A 97 26.59 10.44 14.03
N GLY A 98 27.16 9.98 15.15
CA GLY A 98 28.46 9.27 15.19
C GLY A 98 28.44 7.81 14.70
N VAL A 99 27.27 7.18 14.58
CA VAL A 99 27.15 5.75 14.22
C VAL A 99 26.98 5.55 12.69
N PHE A 100 27.14 6.59 11.87
CA PHE A 100 26.81 6.59 10.43
C PHE A 100 27.77 5.74 9.58
N LEU A 101 29.08 5.77 9.88
CA LEU A 101 30.09 5.08 9.08
C LEU A 101 30.21 3.57 9.40
N PHE A 102 30.00 3.20 10.67
CA PHE A 102 30.15 1.81 11.14
C PHE A 102 28.91 0.93 10.86
N SER A 103 27.71 1.52 10.75
CA SER A 103 26.46 0.77 10.49
C SER A 103 26.22 0.42 9.02
N PHE A 104 26.79 1.14 8.06
CA PHE A 104 26.57 0.88 6.63
C PHE A 104 27.01 -0.55 6.24
N LEU A 105 28.12 -1.02 6.82
CA LEU A 105 28.67 -2.35 6.58
C LEU A 105 27.91 -3.48 7.30
N CYS A 106 27.32 -3.21 8.46
CA CYS A 106 26.58 -4.22 9.24
C CYS A 106 25.17 -4.51 8.65
N ARG A 107 24.54 -3.54 7.99
CA ARG A 107 23.08 -3.56 7.75
C ARG A 107 22.61 -4.32 6.50
N ILE A 108 23.45 -4.51 5.48
CA ILE A 108 23.08 -5.38 4.33
C ILE A 108 22.82 -6.82 4.81
N GLN A 109 23.43 -7.21 5.93
CA GLN A 109 23.24 -8.50 6.58
C GLN A 109 21.90 -8.58 7.33
N ASP A 110 21.48 -7.50 8.00
CA ASP A 110 20.21 -7.41 8.75
C ASP A 110 18.96 -7.42 7.84
N VAL A 111 19.05 -6.89 6.62
CA VAL A 111 17.95 -6.97 5.64
C VAL A 111 17.65 -8.43 5.25
N LYS A 112 18.68 -9.29 5.22
CA LYS A 112 18.52 -10.74 4.98
C LYS A 112 18.01 -11.50 6.21
N LEU A 113 18.09 -10.90 7.40
CA LEU A 113 17.57 -11.45 8.66
C LEU A 113 16.08 -11.12 8.88
N LEU A 114 15.47 -10.31 8.02
CA LEU A 114 14.03 -10.06 8.06
C LEU A 114 13.26 -11.37 7.81
N SER A 115 12.16 -11.56 8.54
CA SER A 115 11.38 -12.79 8.51
C SER A 115 10.84 -13.07 7.09
N VAL A 116 10.66 -14.35 6.77
CA VAL A 116 10.01 -14.76 5.51
C VAL A 116 8.60 -14.13 5.39
N THR A 117 7.91 -13.97 6.52
CA THR A 117 6.61 -13.31 6.61
C THR A 117 6.66 -11.85 6.16
N TYR A 118 7.70 -11.10 6.56
CA TYR A 118 7.90 -9.72 6.07
C TYR A 118 8.07 -9.69 4.54
N TRP A 119 8.91 -10.56 3.96
CA TRP A 119 9.13 -10.57 2.51
C TRP A 119 7.88 -10.98 1.72
N LEU A 120 7.12 -11.95 2.21
CA LEU A 120 5.84 -12.34 1.61
C LEU A 120 4.81 -11.19 1.70
N LEU A 121 4.79 -10.45 2.81
CA LEU A 121 3.92 -9.28 2.98
C LEU A 121 4.30 -8.18 1.98
N VAL A 122 5.60 -7.86 1.84
CA VAL A 122 6.09 -6.88 0.87
C VAL A 122 5.77 -7.29 -0.56
N LEU A 123 5.94 -8.57 -0.92
CA LEU A 123 5.59 -9.06 -2.25
C LEU A 123 4.08 -9.00 -2.51
N THR A 124 3.26 -9.31 -1.52
CA THR A 124 1.79 -9.21 -1.63
C THR A 124 1.37 -7.77 -1.88
N ILE A 125 1.94 -6.81 -1.13
CA ILE A 125 1.75 -5.37 -1.35
C ILE A 125 2.19 -5.01 -2.77
N MET A 126 3.41 -5.36 -3.18
CA MET A 126 3.90 -5.04 -4.52
C MET A 126 2.95 -5.53 -5.63
N PHE A 127 2.55 -6.80 -5.63
CA PHE A 127 1.66 -7.33 -6.67
C PHE A 127 0.27 -6.70 -6.67
N PHE A 128 -0.29 -6.39 -5.50
CA PHE A 128 -1.59 -5.73 -5.40
C PHE A 128 -1.56 -4.36 -6.07
N TYR A 129 -0.59 -3.53 -5.72
CA TYR A 129 -0.49 -2.16 -6.24
C TYR A 129 -0.02 -2.11 -7.69
N ASN A 130 0.79 -3.08 -8.15
CA ASN A 130 1.15 -3.24 -9.56
C ASN A 130 -0.06 -3.51 -10.46
N GLY A 131 -1.10 -4.16 -9.94
CA GLY A 131 -2.34 -4.37 -10.70
C GLY A 131 -3.18 -3.10 -10.82
N ILE A 132 -3.14 -2.23 -9.81
CA ILE A 132 -4.06 -1.09 -9.68
C ILE A 132 -3.47 0.19 -10.27
N PHE A 133 -2.27 0.60 -9.88
CA PHE A 133 -1.76 1.92 -10.23
C PHE A 133 -1.48 2.12 -11.72
N PRO A 134 -0.85 1.18 -12.44
CA PRO A 134 -0.72 1.29 -13.89
C PRO A 134 -2.07 1.30 -14.61
N PHE A 135 -3.09 0.64 -14.05
CA PHE A 135 -4.45 0.75 -14.59
C PHE A 135 -5.02 2.15 -14.38
N ILE A 136 -4.93 2.72 -13.18
CA ILE A 136 -5.45 4.07 -12.89
C ILE A 136 -4.78 5.12 -13.79
N ALA A 137 -3.46 5.02 -14.00
CA ALA A 137 -2.69 5.96 -14.82
C ALA A 137 -3.18 6.06 -16.28
N ASP A 138 -3.74 4.98 -16.81
CA ASP A 138 -4.24 4.84 -18.19
C ASP A 138 -5.79 4.66 -18.25
N ALA A 139 -6.48 4.71 -17.11
CA ALA A 139 -7.91 4.37 -17.01
C ALA A 139 -8.82 5.34 -17.77
N SER A 140 -8.49 6.63 -17.77
CA SER A 140 -9.27 7.66 -18.48
C SER A 140 -9.27 7.37 -19.99
N LYS A 141 -8.10 7.11 -20.57
CA LYS A 141 -7.97 6.77 -21.99
C LYS A 141 -8.59 5.42 -22.33
N PHE A 142 -8.44 4.42 -21.47
CA PHE A 142 -9.11 3.13 -21.63
C PHE A 142 -10.64 3.28 -21.73
N ILE A 143 -11.23 4.06 -20.81
CA ILE A 143 -12.68 4.29 -20.78
C ILE A 143 -13.12 5.04 -22.05
N GLN A 144 -12.39 6.05 -22.47
CA GLN A 144 -12.69 6.82 -23.69
C GLN A 144 -12.63 5.93 -24.95
N ASP A 145 -11.59 5.11 -25.09
CA ASP A 145 -11.39 4.25 -26.26
C ASP A 145 -12.44 3.13 -26.33
N LYS A 146 -12.79 2.54 -25.17
CA LYS A 146 -13.77 1.44 -25.07
C LYS A 146 -15.22 1.92 -25.10
N TYR A 147 -15.51 3.06 -24.48
CA TYR A 147 -16.84 3.64 -24.38
C TYR A 147 -16.85 5.01 -25.06
N SER A 148 -17.06 5.00 -26.38
CA SER A 148 -16.99 6.20 -27.22
C SER A 148 -18.02 7.29 -26.92
N TYR A 149 -18.91 7.08 -25.93
CA TYR A 149 -19.90 8.05 -25.47
C TYR A 149 -19.37 9.00 -24.39
N TYR A 150 -18.27 8.67 -23.72
CA TYR A 150 -17.73 9.51 -22.65
C TYR A 150 -16.69 10.49 -23.17
N SER A 151 -16.82 11.75 -22.75
CA SER A 151 -15.75 12.74 -22.91
C SER A 151 -14.55 12.40 -22.03
N GLN A 152 -13.36 12.91 -22.38
CA GLN A 152 -12.15 12.74 -21.58
C GLN A 152 -12.35 13.20 -20.12
N LYS A 153 -13.09 14.30 -19.93
CA LYS A 153 -13.40 14.82 -18.59
C LYS A 153 -14.24 13.84 -17.78
N GLU A 154 -15.25 13.23 -18.41
CA GLU A 154 -16.14 12.27 -17.76
C GLU A 154 -15.41 10.97 -17.44
N ALA A 155 -14.60 10.47 -18.38
CA ALA A 155 -13.75 9.30 -18.19
C ALA A 155 -12.76 9.50 -17.03
N ALA A 156 -12.17 10.69 -16.91
CA ALA A 156 -11.29 11.05 -15.80
C ALA A 156 -12.03 11.08 -14.45
N TYR A 157 -13.26 11.60 -14.38
CA TYR A 157 -14.06 11.51 -13.14
C TYR A 157 -14.39 10.06 -12.77
N ILE A 158 -14.72 9.23 -13.75
CA ILE A 158 -15.02 7.80 -13.52
C ILE A 158 -13.78 7.05 -13.03
N ALA A 159 -12.60 7.35 -13.58
CA ALA A 159 -11.33 6.82 -13.09
C ALA A 159 -11.00 7.31 -11.68
N GLY A 160 -11.22 8.59 -11.38
CA GLY A 160 -11.04 9.19 -10.06
C GLY A 160 -11.95 8.61 -8.97
N ALA A 161 -13.11 8.05 -9.35
CA ALA A 161 -14.05 7.43 -8.42
C ALA A 161 -13.42 6.29 -7.58
N VAL A 162 -12.32 5.67 -8.05
CA VAL A 162 -11.53 4.71 -7.27
C VAL A 162 -11.03 5.33 -5.97
N TYR A 163 -10.49 6.54 -6.03
CA TYR A 163 -9.96 7.25 -4.87
C TYR A 163 -11.06 7.89 -4.04
N ASP A 164 -12.12 8.43 -4.66
CA ASP A 164 -13.24 9.02 -3.93
C ASP A 164 -13.97 7.98 -3.07
N SER A 165 -14.25 6.80 -3.64
CA SER A 165 -14.83 5.69 -2.87
C SER A 165 -13.91 5.24 -1.74
N SER A 166 -12.60 5.20 -1.99
CA SER A 166 -11.65 4.82 -0.96
C SER A 166 -11.52 5.87 0.15
N LEU A 167 -11.60 7.15 -0.17
CA LEU A 167 -11.56 8.25 0.79
C LEU A 167 -12.68 8.11 1.83
N VAL A 168 -13.89 7.76 1.38
CA VAL A 168 -15.05 7.57 2.26
C VAL A 168 -14.94 6.28 3.07
N LEU A 169 -14.50 5.17 2.45
CA LEU A 169 -14.53 3.85 3.07
C LEU A 169 -13.33 3.55 3.96
N SER A 170 -12.17 4.17 3.72
CA SER A 170 -10.91 3.83 4.40
C SER A 170 -11.01 3.95 5.92
N ALA A 171 -11.67 4.98 6.44
CA ALA A 171 -11.85 5.16 7.88
C ALA A 171 -12.71 4.04 8.49
N SER A 172 -13.85 3.73 7.85
CA SER A 172 -14.78 2.69 8.30
C SER A 172 -14.15 1.30 8.26
N VAL A 173 -13.43 1.00 7.17
CA VAL A 173 -12.75 -0.28 6.97
C VAL A 173 -11.56 -0.42 7.92
N GLY A 174 -10.81 0.65 8.17
CA GLY A 174 -9.75 0.65 9.18
C GLY A 174 -10.27 0.30 10.57
N ILE A 175 -11.34 0.97 11.01
CA ILE A 175 -12.00 0.68 12.28
C ILE A 175 -12.48 -0.78 12.33
N LEU A 176 -13.12 -1.27 11.25
CA LEU A 176 -13.60 -2.65 11.17
C LEU A 176 -12.45 -3.66 11.32
N ILE A 177 -11.35 -3.48 10.60
CA ILE A 177 -10.18 -4.37 10.65
C ILE A 177 -9.53 -4.32 12.03
N ASP A 178 -9.45 -3.14 12.65
CA ASP A 178 -8.90 -3.00 14.00
C ASP A 178 -9.76 -3.73 15.05
N TYR A 179 -11.09 -3.75 14.89
CA TYR A 179 -12.00 -4.49 15.76
C TYR A 179 -11.97 -6.01 15.52
N VAL A 180 -11.95 -6.46 14.26
CA VAL A 180 -12.03 -7.88 13.89
C VAL A 180 -10.68 -8.59 14.01
N GLY A 181 -9.58 -7.89 13.71
CA GLY A 181 -8.27 -8.49 13.48
C GLY A 181 -8.21 -9.21 12.13
N LEU A 182 -7.47 -10.32 12.04
CA LEU A 182 -7.41 -11.17 10.84
C LEU A 182 -6.88 -10.45 9.58
N ARG A 183 -5.86 -9.61 9.74
CA ARG A 183 -5.33 -8.77 8.65
C ARG A 183 -4.87 -9.60 7.46
N GLY A 184 -4.32 -10.79 7.70
CA GLY A 184 -3.93 -11.74 6.65
C GLY A 184 -5.11 -12.26 5.82
N VAL A 185 -6.23 -12.59 6.47
CA VAL A 185 -7.45 -13.07 5.78
C VAL A 185 -8.07 -11.95 4.94
N PHE A 186 -8.12 -10.73 5.47
CA PHE A 186 -8.59 -9.57 4.71
C PHE A 186 -7.71 -9.29 3.48
N ALA A 187 -6.39 -9.48 3.60
CA ALA A 187 -5.46 -9.33 2.47
C ALA A 187 -5.71 -10.37 1.35
N VAL A 188 -6.13 -11.60 1.68
CA VAL A 188 -6.52 -12.59 0.65
C VAL A 188 -7.89 -12.24 0.07
N ALA A 189 -8.85 -11.89 0.92
CA ALA A 189 -10.20 -11.56 0.50
C ALA A 189 -10.21 -10.39 -0.49
N CYS A 190 -9.47 -9.31 -0.22
CA CYS A 190 -9.39 -8.18 -1.14
C CYS A 190 -8.72 -8.55 -2.46
N ALA A 191 -7.65 -9.35 -2.45
CA ALA A 191 -6.98 -9.81 -3.67
C ALA A 191 -7.91 -10.66 -4.56
N VAL A 192 -8.70 -11.56 -3.96
CA VAL A 192 -9.70 -12.36 -4.67
C VAL A 192 -10.83 -11.49 -5.22
N LEU A 193 -11.30 -10.52 -4.45
CA LEU A 193 -12.36 -9.58 -4.87
C LEU A 193 -11.91 -8.62 -5.98
N THR A 194 -10.61 -8.40 -6.17
CA THR A 194 -10.08 -7.58 -7.26
C THR A 194 -10.07 -8.34 -8.61
N LEU A 195 -10.01 -9.67 -8.60
CA LEU A 195 -10.01 -10.50 -9.82
C LEU A 195 -11.23 -10.26 -10.74
N PRO A 196 -12.49 -10.31 -10.23
CA PRO A 196 -13.66 -10.08 -11.08
C PRO A 196 -13.70 -8.66 -11.65
N VAL A 197 -13.12 -7.66 -10.99
CA VAL A 197 -13.09 -6.28 -11.49
C VAL A 197 -12.32 -6.20 -12.80
N PHE A 198 -11.10 -6.75 -12.86
CA PHE A 198 -10.33 -6.79 -14.10
C PHE A 198 -10.97 -7.71 -15.15
N GLY A 199 -11.63 -8.80 -14.73
CA GLY A 199 -12.40 -9.65 -15.64
C GLY A 199 -13.56 -8.90 -16.33
N LEU A 200 -14.34 -8.15 -15.56
CA LEU A 200 -15.44 -7.32 -16.06
C LEU A 200 -14.93 -6.21 -16.98
N LEU A 201 -13.84 -5.54 -16.59
CA LEU A 201 -13.22 -4.50 -17.40
C LEU A 201 -12.61 -5.04 -18.70
N ALA A 202 -12.06 -6.26 -18.69
CA ALA A 202 -11.48 -6.89 -19.88
C ALA A 202 -12.53 -7.37 -20.88
N PHE A 203 -13.55 -8.10 -20.41
CA PHE A 203 -14.42 -8.92 -21.28
C PHE A 203 -15.85 -8.42 -21.41
N THR A 204 -16.30 -7.48 -20.56
CA THR A 204 -17.70 -7.04 -20.52
C THR A 204 -17.83 -5.54 -20.75
N PHE A 205 -19.03 -5.10 -21.15
CA PHE A 205 -19.43 -3.69 -21.31
C PHE A 205 -20.30 -3.23 -20.13
N VAL A 206 -19.87 -3.50 -18.90
CA VAL A 206 -20.52 -2.99 -17.68
C VAL A 206 -20.18 -1.50 -17.51
N PRO A 207 -21.09 -0.64 -17.03
CA PRO A 207 -20.78 0.75 -16.74
C PRO A 207 -19.46 0.88 -15.96
N PRO A 208 -18.46 1.62 -16.49
CA PRO A 208 -17.11 1.63 -15.93
C PRO A 208 -17.09 2.13 -14.47
N LEU A 209 -18.05 2.97 -14.09
CA LEU A 209 -18.25 3.45 -12.73
C LEU A 209 -18.45 2.33 -11.70
N VAL A 210 -19.15 1.26 -12.06
CA VAL A 210 -19.38 0.13 -11.13
C VAL A 210 -18.05 -0.58 -10.85
N SER A 211 -17.25 -0.79 -11.88
CA SER A 211 -15.94 -1.44 -11.75
C SER A 211 -14.93 -0.57 -11.01
N THR A 212 -14.92 0.76 -11.23
CA THR A 212 -14.00 1.66 -10.53
C THR A 212 -14.37 1.85 -9.07
N ILE A 213 -15.65 1.94 -8.73
CA ILE A 213 -16.10 1.96 -7.32
C ILE A 213 -15.75 0.64 -6.63
N TRP A 214 -16.00 -0.51 -7.28
CA TRP A 214 -15.60 -1.81 -6.72
C TRP A 214 -14.09 -1.86 -6.48
N LEU A 215 -13.28 -1.41 -7.45
CA LEU A 215 -11.82 -1.35 -7.31
C LEU A 215 -11.40 -0.47 -6.11
N GLY A 216 -12.07 0.66 -5.91
CA GLY A 216 -11.83 1.54 -4.76
C GLY A 216 -12.14 0.87 -3.42
N VAL A 217 -13.24 0.10 -3.35
CA VAL A 217 -13.57 -0.70 -2.15
C VAL A 217 -12.45 -1.69 -1.85
N THR A 218 -12.00 -2.50 -2.82
CA THR A 218 -10.95 -3.50 -2.57
C THR A 218 -9.62 -2.84 -2.22
N TYR A 219 -9.33 -1.69 -2.82
CA TYR A 219 -8.17 -0.87 -2.48
C TYR A 219 -8.19 -0.39 -1.03
N SER A 220 -9.32 0.08 -0.50
CA SER A 220 -9.44 0.48 0.93
C SER A 220 -9.14 -0.66 1.89
N PHE A 221 -9.69 -1.84 1.63
CA PHE A 221 -9.43 -3.03 2.45
C PHE A 221 -7.95 -3.44 2.42
N ALA A 222 -7.31 -3.40 1.26
CA ALA A 222 -5.89 -3.71 1.13
C ALA A 222 -5.01 -2.67 1.85
N ALA A 223 -5.27 -1.38 1.66
CA ALA A 223 -4.51 -0.30 2.30
C ALA A 223 -4.61 -0.36 3.83
N ALA A 224 -5.81 -0.59 4.36
CA ALA A 224 -6.07 -0.66 5.80
C ALA A 224 -5.56 -1.97 6.46
N SER A 225 -5.42 -3.07 5.70
CA SER A 225 -4.93 -4.34 6.24
C SER A 225 -3.42 -4.53 6.09
N MET A 226 -2.85 -4.27 4.90
CA MET A 226 -1.49 -4.71 4.55
C MET A 226 -0.39 -3.79 5.11
N TRP A 227 -0.55 -2.46 5.03
CA TRP A 227 0.48 -1.54 5.52
C TRP A 227 0.64 -1.54 7.05
N PRO A 228 -0.45 -1.52 7.84
CA PRO A 228 -0.34 -1.64 9.30
C PRO A 228 0.17 -3.00 9.79
N SER A 229 0.28 -3.99 8.89
CA SER A 229 0.85 -5.30 9.21
C SER A 229 2.38 -5.30 9.25
N ILE A 230 3.05 -4.36 8.56
CA ILE A 230 4.53 -4.30 8.54
C ILE A 230 5.10 -4.05 9.95
N PRO A 231 4.63 -3.05 10.72
CA PRO A 231 5.13 -2.81 12.08
C PRO A 231 4.91 -3.96 13.07
N LEU A 232 4.01 -4.90 12.75
CA LEU A 232 3.71 -6.07 13.59
C LEU A 232 4.71 -7.22 13.39
N VAL A 233 5.38 -7.26 12.24
CA VAL A 233 6.29 -8.37 11.85
C VAL A 233 7.76 -7.98 11.91
N VAL A 234 8.07 -6.71 12.21
CA VAL A 234 9.45 -6.19 12.29
C VAL A 234 9.74 -5.57 13.66
N PRO A 235 10.99 -5.65 14.15
CA PRO A 235 11.40 -4.96 15.37
C PRO A 235 11.33 -3.44 15.25
N GLN A 236 11.02 -2.74 16.35
CA GLN A 236 10.92 -1.28 16.40
C GLN A 236 12.24 -0.56 16.02
N ALA A 237 13.39 -1.21 16.21
CA ALA A 237 14.71 -0.64 15.89
C ALA A 237 15.00 -0.52 14.39
N THR A 238 14.29 -1.27 13.53
CA THR A 238 14.48 -1.29 12.07
C THR A 238 13.21 -0.94 11.31
N LEU A 239 12.23 -0.35 12.01
CA LEU A 239 10.90 -0.08 11.47
C LEU A 239 10.94 0.88 10.28
N GLY A 240 11.71 1.98 10.36
CA GLY A 240 11.82 2.94 9.27
C GLY A 240 12.49 2.35 8.03
N THR A 241 13.53 1.53 8.21
CA THR A 241 14.19 0.80 7.12
C THR A 241 13.25 -0.22 6.49
N ALA A 242 12.47 -0.96 7.28
CA ALA A 242 11.49 -1.92 6.78
C ALA A 242 10.36 -1.23 6.00
N MET A 243 9.78 -0.14 6.53
CA MET A 243 8.76 0.64 5.83
C MET A 243 9.31 1.28 4.55
N GLY A 244 10.54 1.80 4.61
CA GLY A 244 11.25 2.35 3.47
C GLY A 244 11.48 1.31 2.37
N LEU A 245 12.02 0.15 2.74
CA LEU A 245 12.27 -0.97 1.83
C LEU A 245 10.97 -1.50 1.20
N ALA A 246 9.91 -1.68 1.98
CA ALA A 246 8.61 -2.12 1.47
C ALA A 246 8.06 -1.16 0.40
N THR A 247 8.09 0.14 0.70
CA THR A 247 7.65 1.18 -0.23
C THR A 247 8.51 1.21 -1.49
N SER A 248 9.82 1.03 -1.36
CA SER A 248 10.70 1.01 -2.52
C SER A 248 10.51 -0.20 -3.41
N VAL A 249 10.29 -1.39 -2.84
CA VAL A 249 9.93 -2.59 -3.62
C VAL A 249 8.61 -2.38 -4.35
N GLN A 250 7.60 -1.79 -3.69
CA GLN A 250 6.35 -1.41 -4.33
C GLN A 250 6.59 -0.45 -5.50
N MET A 251 7.36 0.63 -5.30
CA MET A 251 7.62 1.64 -6.33
C MET A 251 8.41 1.07 -7.52
N ILE A 252 9.39 0.19 -7.28
CA ILE A 252 10.09 -0.55 -8.35
C ILE A 252 9.09 -1.40 -9.14
N GLY A 253 8.20 -2.11 -8.45
CA GLY A 253 7.13 -2.89 -9.07
C GLY A 253 6.24 -2.05 -9.98
N ILE A 254 5.78 -0.89 -9.49
CA ILE A 254 4.92 0.03 -10.24
C ILE A 254 5.67 0.57 -11.45
N GLY A 255 6.94 0.96 -11.28
CA GLY A 255 7.78 1.47 -12.35
C GLY A 255 8.00 0.45 -13.47
N ILE A 256 8.32 -0.80 -13.13
CA ILE A 256 8.43 -1.90 -14.11
C ILE A 256 7.09 -2.14 -14.79
N SER A 257 5.99 -2.15 -14.04
CA SER A 257 4.66 -2.41 -14.58
C SER A 257 4.23 -1.32 -15.57
N ASN A 258 4.48 -0.05 -15.26
CA ASN A 258 4.22 1.06 -16.19
C ASN A 258 5.06 0.95 -17.47
N LEU A 259 6.32 0.54 -17.40
CA LEU A 259 7.14 0.30 -18.60
C LEU A 259 6.55 -0.82 -19.46
N VAL A 260 6.09 -1.92 -18.84
CA VAL A 260 5.45 -3.04 -19.54
C VAL A 260 4.13 -2.60 -20.18
N VAL A 261 3.28 -1.85 -19.46
CA VAL A 261 2.03 -1.29 -19.98
C VAL A 261 2.30 -0.36 -21.15
N GLY A 262 3.26 0.55 -21.03
CA GLY A 262 3.68 1.44 -22.11
C GLY A 262 4.09 0.68 -23.36
N GLN A 263 4.84 -0.42 -23.22
CA GLN A 263 5.19 -1.28 -24.36
C GLN A 263 4.00 -2.03 -24.96
N ILE A 264 3.04 -2.50 -24.14
CA ILE A 264 1.83 -3.18 -24.60
C ILE A 264 0.94 -2.24 -25.40
N LEU A 265 0.74 -1.01 -24.90
CA LEU A 265 -0.10 0.01 -25.53
C LEU A 265 0.61 0.70 -26.70
N GLY A 266 1.94 0.70 -26.69
CA GLY A 266 2.78 1.53 -27.53
C GLY A 266 2.63 1.38 -29.04
N THR A 267 2.15 2.41 -29.73
CA THR A 267 2.01 2.48 -31.20
C THR A 267 3.26 3.09 -31.84
N LYS A 268 3.51 2.79 -33.13
CA LYS A 268 4.63 3.37 -33.91
C LYS A 268 4.33 4.77 -34.45
N SER A 269 3.07 5.19 -34.36
CA SER A 269 2.57 6.51 -34.75
C SER A 269 1.63 7.02 -33.65
N SER A 270 1.50 8.34 -33.52
CA SER A 270 0.52 9.04 -32.67
C SER A 270 -0.90 8.83 -33.21
N GLU A 271 -1.31 7.58 -33.40
CA GLU A 271 -2.67 7.24 -33.76
C GLU A 271 -3.58 7.57 -32.59
N THR A 272 -4.60 8.38 -32.86
CA THR A 272 -5.47 9.02 -31.87
C THR A 272 -6.30 8.00 -31.06
N LYS A 273 -6.39 6.74 -31.53
CA LYS A 273 -7.16 5.67 -30.91
C LYS A 273 -6.35 4.38 -30.79
N ILE A 274 -6.14 3.91 -29.57
CA ILE A 274 -5.43 2.64 -29.32
C ILE A 274 -6.40 1.48 -29.59
N PRO A 275 -6.00 0.45 -30.35
CA PRO A 275 -6.91 -0.65 -30.67
C PRO A 275 -7.24 -1.48 -29.42
N LEU A 276 -8.51 -1.88 -29.30
CA LEU A 276 -9.06 -2.58 -28.11
C LEU A 276 -8.31 -3.86 -27.72
N TRP A 277 -7.71 -4.58 -28.68
CA TRP A 277 -6.95 -5.80 -28.38
C TRP A 277 -5.69 -5.52 -27.55
N ARG A 278 -5.11 -4.32 -27.63
CA ARG A 278 -3.97 -3.92 -26.78
C ARG A 278 -4.42 -3.64 -25.36
N TRP A 279 -5.57 -2.98 -25.20
CA TRP A 279 -6.22 -2.81 -23.92
C TRP A 279 -6.56 -4.16 -23.28
N GLN A 280 -7.04 -5.14 -24.06
CA GLN A 280 -7.25 -6.51 -23.58
C GLN A 280 -5.93 -7.15 -23.11
N ARG A 281 -4.82 -6.98 -23.83
CA ARG A 281 -3.49 -7.49 -23.39
C ARG A 281 -3.02 -6.83 -22.10
N MET A 282 -3.24 -5.53 -21.93
CA MET A 282 -2.96 -4.82 -20.68
C MET A 282 -3.80 -5.40 -19.53
N MET A 283 -5.09 -5.64 -19.75
CA MET A 283 -5.96 -6.22 -18.73
C MET A 283 -5.55 -7.65 -18.35
N ILE A 284 -5.10 -8.46 -19.31
CA ILE A 284 -4.55 -9.80 -19.03
C ILE A 284 -3.28 -9.70 -18.17
N PHE A 285 -2.42 -8.71 -18.42
CA PHE A 285 -1.26 -8.44 -17.56
C PHE A 285 -1.67 -8.03 -16.13
N MET A 286 -2.73 -7.23 -15.96
CA MET A 286 -3.26 -6.88 -14.62
C MET A 286 -3.88 -8.09 -13.91
N LEU A 287 -4.60 -8.94 -14.65
CA LEU A 287 -5.12 -10.21 -14.13
C LEU A 287 -4.00 -11.12 -13.66
N ALA A 288 -2.91 -11.23 -14.42
CA ALA A 288 -1.74 -12.02 -14.02
C ALA A 288 -1.09 -11.49 -12.74
N ASN A 289 -0.97 -10.16 -12.57
CA ASN A 289 -0.49 -9.56 -11.32
C ASN A 289 -1.44 -9.84 -10.15
N THR A 290 -2.76 -9.79 -10.38
CA THR A 290 -3.77 -10.09 -9.36
C THR A 290 -3.70 -11.56 -8.93
N ILE A 291 -3.50 -12.50 -9.86
CA ILE A 291 -3.31 -13.92 -9.55
C ILE A 291 -2.02 -14.12 -8.73
N SER A 292 -0.92 -13.48 -9.12
CA SER A 292 0.33 -13.49 -8.33
C SER A 292 0.13 -12.91 -6.92
N CYS A 293 -0.68 -11.86 -6.78
CA CYS A 293 -1.07 -11.31 -5.48
C CYS A 293 -1.86 -12.33 -4.64
N ILE A 294 -2.81 -13.06 -5.24
CA ILE A 294 -3.57 -14.10 -4.52
C ILE A 294 -2.63 -15.21 -4.06
N VAL A 295 -1.74 -15.70 -4.93
CA VAL A 295 -0.77 -16.75 -4.58
C VAL A 295 0.13 -16.30 -3.43
N THR A 296 0.73 -15.11 -3.53
CA THR A 296 1.60 -14.58 -2.47
C THR A 296 0.86 -14.30 -1.17
N SER A 297 -0.38 -13.81 -1.23
CA SER A 297 -1.22 -13.57 -0.06
C SER A 297 -1.64 -14.87 0.64
N VAL A 298 -1.96 -15.92 -0.13
CA VAL A 298 -2.23 -17.26 0.43
C VAL A 298 -0.97 -17.82 1.09
N LEU A 299 0.18 -17.74 0.42
CA LEU A 299 1.46 -18.18 0.98
C LEU A 299 1.81 -17.42 2.28
N LEU A 300 1.57 -16.11 2.31
CA LEU A 300 1.73 -15.29 3.51
C LEU A 300 0.89 -15.84 4.67
N ASN A 301 -0.38 -16.15 4.44
CA ASN A 301 -1.27 -16.70 5.47
C ASN A 301 -0.85 -18.10 5.93
N VAL A 302 -0.38 -18.96 5.01
CA VAL A 302 0.13 -20.29 5.37
C VAL A 302 1.39 -20.19 6.24
N VAL A 303 2.32 -19.31 5.88
CA VAL A 303 3.56 -19.11 6.65
C VAL A 303 3.27 -18.45 7.99
N ASP A 304 2.41 -17.44 8.03
CA ASP A 304 1.98 -16.78 9.28
C ASP A 304 1.35 -17.79 10.25
N HIS A 305 0.46 -18.66 9.76
CA HIS A 305 -0.15 -19.71 10.58
C HIS A 305 0.90 -20.68 11.14
N ARG A 306 1.96 -20.99 10.39
CA ARG A 306 3.06 -21.85 10.85
C ARG A 306 3.98 -21.17 11.88
N GLN A 307 4.04 -19.84 11.90
CA GLN A 307 4.93 -19.06 12.77
C GLN A 307 4.22 -18.46 13.99
N GLY A 308 3.01 -18.92 14.32
CA GLY A 308 2.28 -18.48 15.51
C GLY A 308 1.19 -17.43 15.26
N GLY A 309 0.89 -17.11 13.99
CA GLY A 309 -0.32 -16.41 13.56
C GLY A 309 -0.37 -14.92 13.94
N THR A 310 0.76 -14.23 13.97
CA THR A 310 0.87 -12.82 14.40
C THR A 310 -0.07 -11.90 13.62
N LEU A 311 -0.23 -12.11 12.31
CA LEU A 311 -1.10 -11.29 11.46
C LEU A 311 -2.59 -11.62 11.62
N ASN A 312 -2.90 -12.85 12.03
CA ASN A 312 -4.26 -13.36 12.15
C ASN A 312 -4.78 -13.44 13.59
N LYS A 313 -4.08 -12.84 14.57
CA LYS A 313 -4.61 -12.71 15.93
C LYS A 313 -5.83 -11.79 15.92
N THR A 314 -6.96 -12.29 16.41
CA THR A 314 -8.15 -11.47 16.70
C THR A 314 -7.90 -10.61 17.95
N THR A 315 -8.34 -9.35 17.92
CA THR A 315 -8.18 -8.36 19.00
C THR A 315 -8.66 -8.87 20.36
N LYS A 316 -9.72 -9.69 20.41
CA LYS A 316 -10.20 -10.35 21.64
C LYS A 316 -9.20 -11.36 22.24
N LYS A 317 -8.46 -12.10 21.41
CA LYS A 317 -7.51 -13.13 21.86
C LYS A 317 -6.22 -12.49 22.39
N SER A 318 -5.75 -11.41 21.76
CA SER A 318 -4.62 -10.60 22.24
C SER A 318 -4.93 -9.92 23.57
N GLY A 319 -6.15 -9.39 23.76
CA GLY A 319 -6.58 -8.82 25.04
C GLY A 319 -6.82 -9.86 26.14
N GLN A 320 -6.96 -11.15 25.80
CA GLN A 320 -7.10 -12.24 26.77
C GLN A 320 -5.73 -12.80 27.16
N GLU A 321 -4.83 -13.05 26.21
CA GLU A 321 -3.41 -13.38 26.49
C GLU A 321 -2.74 -12.31 27.38
N GLN A 322 -2.98 -11.02 27.12
CA GLN A 322 -2.45 -9.95 27.98
C GLN A 322 -3.05 -9.98 29.39
N ARG A 323 -4.35 -10.25 29.53
CA ARG A 323 -5.01 -10.37 30.84
C ARG A 323 -4.61 -11.62 31.61
N ASP A 324 -4.27 -12.69 30.91
CA ASP A 324 -3.80 -13.94 31.51
C ASP A 324 -2.33 -13.81 31.95
N LEU A 325 -1.49 -13.14 31.14
CA LEU A 325 -0.11 -12.75 31.52
C LEU A 325 -0.08 -11.75 32.69
N ASP A 326 -1.02 -10.82 32.76
CA ASP A 326 -1.14 -9.90 33.91
C ASP A 326 -1.72 -10.59 35.16
N ARG A 327 -2.32 -11.79 35.02
CA ARG A 327 -2.85 -12.62 36.14
C ARG A 327 -1.81 -13.58 36.71
N GLU A 328 -0.93 -14.15 35.90
CA GLU A 328 0.16 -15.03 36.36
C GLU A 328 1.02 -14.45 37.51
N PRO A 329 1.41 -13.15 37.53
CA PRO A 329 2.21 -12.61 38.63
C PRO A 329 1.43 -12.44 39.95
N LEU A 330 0.09 -12.50 39.95
CA LEU A 330 -0.72 -12.40 41.18
C LEU A 330 -0.84 -13.74 41.90
N THR A 331 -0.92 -14.85 41.17
CA THR A 331 -1.00 -16.20 41.77
C THR A 331 0.32 -16.68 42.36
N GLN A 332 1.47 -16.26 41.81
CA GLN A 332 2.78 -16.65 42.37
C GLN A 332 3.18 -15.85 43.63
N ALA A 333 2.52 -14.72 43.90
CA ALA A 333 2.78 -13.90 45.08
C ALA A 333 1.97 -14.35 46.32
N GLU A 334 0.98 -15.24 46.17
CA GLU A 334 0.11 -15.70 47.27
C GLU A 334 0.47 -17.11 47.81
N GLU A 335 1.49 -17.78 47.25
CA GLU A 335 1.86 -19.16 47.63
C GLU A 335 3.20 -19.31 48.41
N GLU A 336 3.80 -18.24 48.95
CA GLU A 336 4.89 -18.40 49.92
C GLU A 336 4.35 -18.73 51.33
N PRO A 337 4.66 -19.91 51.92
CA PRO A 337 4.30 -20.21 53.29
C PRO A 337 5.20 -19.42 54.26
N ASN A 338 4.53 -18.58 55.05
CA ASN A 338 5.11 -17.68 56.02
C ASN A 338 5.59 -18.45 57.26
N GLU A 339 6.88 -18.81 57.34
CA GLU A 339 7.49 -19.30 58.58
C GLU A 339 9.00 -19.00 58.63
N GLN A 340 9.35 -17.86 59.23
CA GLN A 340 10.44 -17.66 60.19
C GLN A 340 10.69 -16.16 60.38
N ASP A 341 10.41 -15.63 61.57
CA ASP A 341 11.44 -15.18 62.52
C ASP A 341 10.77 -14.51 63.74
N GLY A 342 11.36 -14.66 64.92
CA GLY A 342 10.82 -14.10 66.16
C GLY A 342 11.63 -14.40 67.42
N ASP A 343 12.67 -13.59 67.63
CA ASP A 343 13.14 -13.05 68.92
C ASP A 343 14.16 -13.81 69.80
N ALA A 344 15.42 -13.36 69.65
CA ALA A 344 16.17 -12.52 70.59
C ALA A 344 16.46 -12.97 72.06
N VAL A 345 17.75 -12.83 72.39
CA VAL A 345 18.39 -12.56 73.71
C VAL A 345 18.46 -13.71 74.75
N GLN A 346 19.69 -14.09 75.12
CA GLN A 346 20.30 -13.88 76.46
C GLN A 346 21.20 -15.03 76.95
N SER A 347 22.47 -14.68 77.15
CA SER A 347 23.34 -15.08 78.28
C SER A 347 24.07 -16.43 78.34
N ARG A 348 25.35 -16.29 78.75
CA ARG A 348 26.18 -17.13 79.64
C ARG A 348 26.90 -18.37 79.07
N SER A 349 28.22 -18.17 78.96
CA SER A 349 29.31 -19.02 79.43
C SER A 349 28.97 -20.34 80.13
N ILE A 350 29.66 -21.42 79.74
CA ILE A 350 30.57 -22.29 80.52
C ILE A 350 30.64 -23.68 79.85
N ASN A 351 31.87 -24.20 79.74
CA ASN A 351 32.35 -25.60 79.65
C ASN A 351 31.27 -26.71 79.64
N SER A 352 31.41 -27.77 78.85
CA SER A 352 32.57 -28.67 78.82
C SER A 352 32.50 -29.63 77.64
#